data_AF-A0A6J4QP00-F1
#
_entry.id   AF-A0A6J4QP00-F1
#
_cell.length_a   1.000
_cell.length_b   1.000
_cell.length_c   1.000
_cell.angle_alpha   90.00
_cell.angle_beta   90.00
_cell.angle_gamma   90.00
#
_symmetry.space_group_name_H-M   'P 1'
#
loop_
_entity.id
_entity.type
_entity.pdbx_description
1 polymer ?
#
loop_
_entity_poly.entity_id
_entity_poly.type
_entity_poly.pdbx_seq_one_letter_code
_entity_poly.pdbx_strand_id
1 'polypeptide(L)' 'MGRLWMAALGGEALYEVDLPRCCRRSATSFDDSFECPACGAAWQASIVVEPEECAFTERASDGERKGAA' A
#
# COMPACT_ATOMS: atom_id res chain seq x y z
N MET A 1 5.70 -7.72 -7.99
CA MET A 1 5.26 -6.78 -6.93
C MET A 1 4.70 -7.62 -5.79
N GLY A 2 5.22 -7.44 -4.57
CA GLY A 2 4.73 -8.20 -3.41
C GLY A 2 3.38 -7.66 -2.94
N ARG A 3 2.46 -8.54 -2.51
CA ARG A 3 1.19 -8.14 -1.92
C ARG A 3 1.41 -7.54 -0.54
N LEU A 4 0.66 -6.49 -0.22
CA LEU A 4 0.71 -5.79 1.06
C LEU A 4 -0.54 -6.16 1.89
N TRP A 5 -0.33 -6.46 3.16
CA TRP A 5 -1.32 -6.94 4.11
C TRP A 5 -1.38 -5.99 5.31
N MET A 6 -2.58 -5.55 5.67
CA MET A 6 -2.83 -4.68 6.81
C MET A 6 -3.47 -5.46 7.96
N ALA A 7 -3.01 -5.24 9.19
CA ALA A 7 -3.62 -5.85 10.36
C ALA A 7 -5.03 -5.28 10.61
N ALA A 8 -6.02 -6.15 10.78
CA ALA A 8 -7.42 -5.74 10.96
C ALA A 8 -7.67 -4.94 12.26
N LEU A 9 -6.77 -5.04 13.24
CA LEU A 9 -6.86 -4.34 14.52
C LEU A 9 -6.24 -2.93 14.50
N GLY A 10 -5.94 -2.38 13.31
CA GLY A 10 -5.36 -1.05 13.17
C GLY A 10 -3.87 -1.05 13.47
N GLY A 11 -3.09 -1.64 12.55
CA GLY A 11 -1.62 -1.70 12.61
C GLY A 11 -0.98 -1.30 11.28
N GLU A 12 0.34 -1.40 11.23
CA GLU A 12 1.13 -1.17 10.03
C GLU A 12 0.82 -2.19 8.92
N ALA A 13 0.94 -1.75 7.68
CA ALA A 13 0.82 -2.62 6.52
C ALA A 13 2.18 -3.26 6.23
N LEU A 14 2.22 -4.59 6.17
CA LEU A 14 3.42 -5.38 5.95
C LEU A 14 3.36 -6.07 4.59
N TYR A 15 4.50 -6.20 3.92
CA TYR A 15 4.56 -7.04 2.73
C TYR A 15 4.44 -8.51 3.10
N GLU A 16 3.95 -9.34 2.17
CA GLU A 16 3.84 -10.79 2.37
C GLU A 16 5.13 -11.44 2.86
N VAL A 17 6.29 -10.94 2.42
CA VAL A 17 7.61 -11.46 2.82
C VAL A 17 7.97 -11.15 4.28
N ASP A 18 7.44 -10.06 4.82
CA ASP A 18 7.70 -9.57 6.18
C ASP A 18 6.67 -10.10 7.19
N LEU A 19 5.59 -10.73 6.71
CA LEU A 19 4.64 -11.42 7.58
C LEU A 19 5.33 -12.52 8.38
N PRO A 20 4.93 -12.74 9.65
CA PRO A 20 5.38 -13.88 10.43
C PRO A 20 5.22 -15.18 9.64
N ARG A 21 6.15 -16.15 9.79
CA ARG A 21 6.14 -17.39 9.00
C ARG A 21 4.79 -18.12 9.01
N CYS A 22 4.08 -18.10 10.14
CA CYS A 22 2.74 -18.68 10.24
C CYS A 22 1.70 -17.93 9.38
N CYS A 23 1.71 -16.60 9.41
CA CYS A 23 0.82 -15.74 8.63
C CYS A 23 1.14 -15.79 7.14
N ARG A 24 2.42 -15.83 6.76
CA ARG A 24 2.86 -15.89 5.36
C ARG A 24 2.29 -17.09 4.62
N ARG A 25 2.24 -18.26 5.28
CA ARG A 25 1.67 -19.47 4.68
C ARG A 25 0.17 -19.31 4.40
N SER A 26 -0.56 -18.67 5.31
CA SER A 26 -1.98 -18.36 5.11
C SER A 26 -2.14 -17.31 4.01
N ALA A 27 -1.35 -16.25 4.01
CA ALA A 27 -1.39 -15.18 3.01
C ALA A 27 -1.28 -15.69 1.56
N THR A 28 -0.46 -16.70 1.29
CA THR A 28 -0.36 -17.31 -0.06
C THR A 28 -1.66 -17.99 -0.52
N SER A 29 -2.56 -18.32 0.40
CA SER A 29 -3.79 -19.06 0.14
C SER A 29 -5.04 -18.17 0.06
N PHE A 30 -4.92 -16.88 0.39
CA PHE A 30 -6.04 -15.93 0.43
C PHE A 30 -5.71 -14.67 -0.37
N ASP A 31 -6.71 -14.12 -1.06
CA ASP A 31 -6.55 -12.92 -1.87
C ASP A 31 -7.01 -11.63 -1.16
N ASP A 32 -8.04 -11.69 -0.32
CA ASP A 32 -8.74 -10.50 0.17
C ASP A 32 -8.54 -10.25 1.68
N SER A 33 -8.76 -11.27 2.50
CA SER A 33 -8.54 -11.23 3.94
C SER A 33 -8.38 -12.63 4.50
N PHE A 34 -7.70 -12.76 5.63
CA PHE A 34 -7.58 -14.03 6.34
C PHE A 34 -7.31 -13.84 7.83
N GLU A 35 -7.72 -14.82 8.63
CA GLU A 35 -7.28 -14.99 10.01
C GLU A 35 -6.25 -16.12 10.06
N CYS A 36 -5.10 -15.90 10.69
CA CYS A 36 -4.08 -16.92 10.83
C CYS A 36 -4.49 -17.92 11.91
N PRO A 37 -4.72 -19.21 11.59
CA PRO A 37 -5.17 -20.19 12.59
C PRO A 37 -4.10 -20.53 13.64
N ALA A 38 -2.85 -20.12 13.43
CA ALA A 38 -1.75 -20.41 14.34
C ALA A 38 -1.58 -19.35 15.45
N CYS A 39 -1.81 -18.07 15.14
CA CYS A 39 -1.64 -16.97 16.10
C CYS A 39 -2.90 -16.13 16.31
N GLY A 40 -3.98 -16.36 15.56
CA GLY A 40 -5.22 -15.60 15.62
C GLY A 40 -5.13 -14.20 15.02
N ALA A 41 -4.03 -13.86 14.33
CA ALA A 41 -3.88 -12.54 13.71
C ALA A 41 -4.77 -12.42 12.46
N ALA A 42 -5.58 -11.37 12.39
CA ALA A 42 -6.41 -11.05 11.25
C ALA A 42 -5.73 -10.04 10.32
N TRP A 43 -5.70 -10.35 9.03
CA TRP A 43 -5.07 -9.59 7.97
C TRP A 43 -6.07 -9.30 6.86
N GLN A 44 -5.98 -8.11 6.28
CA GLN A 44 -6.74 -7.70 5.11
C GLN A 44 -5.77 -7.20 4.04
N ALA A 45 -5.97 -7.63 2.80
CA ALA A 45 -5.18 -7.15 1.68
C ALA A 45 -5.42 -5.65 1.56
N SER A 46 -4.34 -4.87 1.59
CA SER A 46 -4.50 -3.44 1.33
C SER A 46 -4.85 -3.29 -0.14
N ILE A 47 -5.95 -2.58 -0.43
CA ILE A 47 -6.18 -2.07 -1.77
C ILE A 47 -4.97 -1.20 -2.07
N VAL A 48 -4.15 -1.59 -3.04
CA VAL A 48 -3.06 -0.76 -3.53
C VAL A 48 -3.74 0.43 -4.18
N VAL A 49 -4.01 1.46 -3.37
CA VAL A 49 -4.18 2.81 -3.88
C VAL A 49 -2.82 3.12 -4.48
N GLU A 50 -2.75 3.10 -5.80
CA GLU A 50 -1.62 3.73 -6.48
C GLU A 50 -1.49 5.11 -5.84
N PRO A 51 -0.29 5.48 -5.35
CA PRO A 51 -0.11 6.78 -4.72
C PRO A 51 -0.61 7.80 -5.73
N GLU A 52 -1.68 8.52 -5.40
CA GLU A 52 -2.15 9.64 -6.20
C GLU A 52 -0.92 10.46 -6.53
N GLU A 53 -0.57 10.50 -7.81
CA GLU A 53 0.56 11.26 -8.30
C GLU A 53 0.42 12.64 -7.68
N CYS A 54 1.38 13.04 -6.85
CA CYS A 54 1.35 14.36 -6.23
C CYS A 54 1.23 15.40 -7.35
N ALA A 55 0.01 15.88 -7.61
CA ALA A 55 -0.26 17.01 -8.51
C ALA A 55 0.12 18.33 -7.82
N PHE A 56 1.21 18.32 -7.06
CA PHE A 56 1.73 19.49 -6.36
C PHE A 56 3.26 19.58 -6.43
N THR A 57 3.76 19.56 -7.66
CA THR A 57 5.06 20.10 -8.07
C THR A 57 4.87 20.45 -9.55
N GLU A 58 4.98 21.69 -10.06
CA GLU A 58 5.62 22.91 -9.61
C GLU A 58 4.88 24.11 -10.22
N ARG A 59 4.51 25.11 -9.40
CA ARG A 59 4.24 26.46 -9.90
C ARG A 59 5.60 27.14 -10.08
N ALA A 60 5.78 27.72 -11.27
CA ALA A 60 6.84 28.64 -11.68
C ALA A 60 8.12 28.01 -12.25
N SER A 61 8.09 27.65 -13.54
CA SER A 61 9.05 28.13 -14.54
C SER A 61 8.76 27.50 -15.90
N ASP A 62 7.87 28.10 -16.69
CA ASP A 62 8.08 28.27 -18.14
C ASP A 62 6.90 29.07 -18.72
N GLY A 63 7.17 30.24 -19.30
CA GLY A 63 6.23 30.86 -20.24
C GLY A 63 5.72 32.28 -19.96
N GLU A 64 6.52 33.21 -19.43
CA GLU A 64 6.27 34.64 -19.74
C GLU A 64 6.81 34.92 -21.15
N ARG A 65 5.95 34.71 -22.15
CA ARG A 65 6.14 35.26 -23.49
C ARG A 65 5.80 36.75 -23.45
N LYS A 66 6.80 37.59 -23.76
CA LYS A 66 6.72 38.89 -24.45
C LYS A 66 5.42 39.70 -24.23
N GLY A 67 5.50 40.70 -23.36
CA GLY A 67 4.74 41.94 -23.48
C GLY A 67 5.69 43.06 -23.91
N ALA A 68 5.71 43.40 -25.20
CA ALA A 68 6.32 44.63 -25.71
C ALA A 68 5.23 45.41 -26.44
N ALA A 69 4.95 46.62 -25.93
CA ALA A 69 4.37 47.81 -26.56
C ALA A 69 3.47 48.55 -25.54
#